data_AF-A0A9W9UCK8-F1
#
_entry.id   AF-A0A9W9UCK8-F1
#
_cell.length_a   1.000
_cell.length_b   1.000
_cell.length_c   1.000
_cell.angle_alpha   90.00
_cell.angle_beta   90.00
_cell.angle_gamma   90.00
#
_symmetry.space_group_name_H-M   'P 1'
#
loop_
_entity.id
_entity.type
_entity.pdbx_description
1 polymer ?
#
loop_
_entity_poly.entity_id
_entity_poly.type
_entity_poly.pdbx_seq_one_letter_code
_entity_poly.pdbx_strand_id
1 'polypeptide(L)'
;MDAAPTLVKRDNASDRFSLYVFAIIVGCIAFVLIGCGIYTMYNGNDEEGLKDVPYEQRKYMHEVRQRNLNGLAWTARRPEMIVPVERLNA
;
A
#
# COMPACT_ATOMS: atom_id res chain seq x y z
N MET A 1 66.48 -12.24 -8.15
CA MET A 1 65.66 -12.13 -9.37
C MET A 1 64.23 -12.20 -8.90
N ASP A 2 63.66 -11.09 -8.44
CA ASP A 2 62.36 -11.10 -7.74
C ASP A 2 61.56 -9.84 -8.10
N ALA A 3 61.23 -9.71 -9.39
CA ALA A 3 60.42 -8.60 -9.90
C ALA A 3 58.89 -8.84 -9.79
N ALA A 4 58.48 -10.08 -9.49
CA ALA A 4 57.08 -10.48 -9.44
C ALA A 4 56.22 -9.69 -8.42
N PRO A 5 56.65 -9.43 -7.16
CA PRO A 5 55.79 -8.74 -6.19
C PRO A 5 55.63 -7.25 -6.49
N THR A 6 56.54 -6.65 -7.28
CA THR A 6 56.48 -5.23 -7.65
C THR A 6 55.56 -4.95 -8.83
N LEU A 7 55.31 -5.95 -9.69
CA LEU A 7 54.42 -5.82 -10.84
C LEU A 7 52.93 -5.89 -10.44
N VAL A 8 52.58 -6.75 -9.47
CA VAL A 8 51.19 -6.91 -9.00
C VAL A 8 50.65 -5.65 -8.31
N LYS A 9 51.52 -4.86 -7.67
CA LYS A 9 51.14 -3.64 -6.96
C LYS A 9 50.89 -2.43 -7.87
N ARG A 10 51.28 -2.51 -9.14
CA ARG A 10 51.18 -1.41 -10.12
C ARG A 10 50.11 -1.64 -11.20
N ASP A 11 49.23 -2.61 -11.01
CA ASP A 11 47.98 -2.62 -11.77
C ASP A 11 47.01 -1.63 -11.11
N ASN A 12 46.37 -0.79 -11.93
CA ASN A 12 45.22 0.05 -11.59
C ASN A 12 43.99 -0.83 -11.26
N ALA A 13 44.19 -1.89 -10.49
CA ALA A 13 43.24 -2.89 -10.07
C ALA A 13 42.22 -2.29 -9.11
N SER A 14 42.58 -1.21 -8.39
CA SER A 14 41.67 -0.52 -7.47
C SER A 14 40.41 0.00 -8.17
N ASP A 15 40.56 0.67 -9.32
CA ASP A 15 39.42 1.28 -10.02
C ASP A 15 38.54 0.21 -10.69
N ARG A 16 39.17 -0.82 -11.28
CA ARG A 16 38.41 -1.93 -11.89
C ARG A 16 37.71 -2.78 -10.82
N PHE A 17 38.38 -3.04 -9.70
CA PHE A 17 37.80 -3.76 -8.57
C PHE A 17 36.61 -2.99 -7.98
N SER A 18 36.74 -1.68 -7.79
CA SER A 18 35.64 -0.83 -7.33
C SER A 18 34.45 -0.86 -8.30
N LEU A 19 34.71 -0.80 -9.61
CA LEU A 19 33.66 -0.88 -10.63
C LEU A 19 32.95 -2.24 -10.65
N TYR A 20 33.68 -3.35 -10.52
CA TYR A 20 33.07 -4.68 -10.43
C TYR A 20 32.22 -4.84 -9.17
N VAL A 21 32.71 -4.37 -8.01
CA VAL A 21 31.96 -4.41 -6.75
C VAL A 21 30.66 -3.60 -6.87
N PHE A 22 30.72 -2.40 -7.45
CA PHE A 22 29.54 -1.58 -7.69
C PHE A 22 28.53 -2.25 -8.62
N ALA A 23 28.99 -2.83 -9.74
CA ALA A 23 28.13 -3.54 -10.68
C ALA A 23 27.39 -4.72 -10.03
N ILE A 24 28.06 -5.47 -9.15
CA ILE A 24 27.45 -6.58 -8.41
C ILE A 24 26.36 -6.08 -7.45
N ILE A 25 26.63 -5.00 -6.72
CA ILE A 25 25.65 -4.42 -5.78
C ILE A 25 24.41 -3.94 -6.53
N VAL A 26 24.59 -3.21 -7.64
CA VAL A 26 23.48 -2.73 -8.48
C VAL A 26 22.69 -3.90 -9.06
N GLY A 27 23.37 -4.94 -9.54
CA GLY A 27 22.72 -6.16 -10.02
C GLY A 27 21.87 -6.82 -8.94
N CYS A 28 22.40 -6.94 -7.72
CA CYS A 28 21.67 -7.52 -6.59
C CYS A 28 20.41 -6.72 -6.25
N ILE A 29 20.52 -5.39 -6.18
CA ILE A 29 19.37 -4.51 -5.93
C ILE A 29 18.33 -4.65 -7.06
N ALA A 30 18.76 -4.69 -8.32
CA ALA A 30 17.86 -4.86 -9.45
C ALA A 30 17.11 -6.21 -9.39
N PHE A 31 17.80 -7.31 -9.08
CA PHE A 31 17.16 -8.62 -8.91
C PHE A 31 16.16 -8.64 -7.76
N VAL A 32 16.49 -8.00 -6.63
CA VAL A 32 15.56 -7.87 -5.48
C VAL A 32 14.32 -7.07 -5.87
N LEU A 33 14.48 -5.96 -6.60
CA LEU A 33 13.34 -5.15 -7.05
C LEU A 33 12.46 -5.89 -8.06
N ILE A 34 13.05 -6.63 -9.00
CA ILE A 34 12.31 -7.45 -9.96
C ILE A 34 11.57 -8.57 -9.22
N GLY A 35 12.24 -9.26 -8.30
CA GLY A 35 11.62 -10.30 -7.48
C GLY A 35 10.49 -9.76 -6.61
N CYS A 36 10.67 -8.58 -6.02
CA CYS A 36 9.64 -7.88 -5.26
C CYS A 36 8.44 -7.52 -6.16
N GLY A 37 8.68 -6.99 -7.36
CA GLY A 37 7.63 -6.68 -8.33
C GLY A 37 6.81 -7.92 -8.72
N ILE A 38 7.49 -9.03 -9.04
CA ILE A 38 6.84 -10.31 -9.33
C ILE A 38 6.03 -10.80 -8.12
N TYR A 39 6.61 -10.76 -6.92
CA TYR A 39 5.93 -11.14 -5.69
C TYR A 39 4.67 -10.29 -5.45
N THR A 40 4.75 -8.97 -5.59
CA THR A 40 3.59 -8.07 -5.45
C THR A 40 2.53 -8.28 -6.54
N MET A 41 2.92 -8.74 -7.73
CA MET A 41 1.97 -9.06 -8.81
C MET A 41 1.21 -10.36 -8.54
N TYR A 42 1.89 -11.38 -8.00
CA TYR A 42 1.26 -12.69 -7.71
C TYR A 42 0.53 -12.73 -6.37
N ASN A 43 1.04 -12.05 -5.36
CA ASN A 43 0.41 -11.96 -4.05
C ASN A 43 -0.56 -10.79 -3.93
N GLY A 44 -0.61 -9.92 -4.96
CA GLY A 44 -1.35 -8.67 -4.89
C GLY A 44 -0.73 -7.75 -3.83
N ASN A 45 -0.84 -6.44 -4.04
CA ASN A 45 -1.10 -5.65 -2.86
C ASN A 45 -2.46 -6.15 -2.39
N ASP A 46 -2.50 -6.87 -1.27
CA ASP A 46 -3.68 -6.93 -0.44
C ASP A 46 -3.97 -5.49 0.01
N GLU A 47 -4.38 -4.64 -0.92
CA GLU A 47 -5.39 -3.67 -0.62
C GLU A 47 -6.58 -4.53 -0.19
N GLU A 48 -6.62 -4.78 1.10
CA GLU A 48 -7.79 -5.08 1.92
C GLU A 48 -8.86 -3.97 1.77
N GLY A 49 -9.05 -3.44 0.56
CA GLY A 49 -9.84 -2.26 0.26
C GLY A 49 -11.31 -2.57 0.09
N LEU A 50 -11.67 -3.76 -0.36
CA LEU A 50 -13.02 -4.30 -0.29
C LEU A 50 -12.94 -5.81 -0.54
N LYS A 51 -12.82 -6.60 0.52
CA LYS A 51 -13.25 -8.00 0.45
C LYS A 51 -14.68 -7.96 -0.07
N ASP A 52 -14.93 -8.54 -1.24
CA ASP A 52 -16.27 -8.54 -1.85
C ASP A 52 -17.27 -8.99 -0.79
N VAL A 53 -18.11 -8.03 -0.36
CA VAL A 53 -19.06 -8.25 0.71
C VAL A 53 -20.00 -9.36 0.23
N PRO A 54 -20.10 -10.49 0.94
CA PRO A 54 -20.91 -11.62 0.48
C PRO A 54 -22.34 -11.15 0.22
N TYR A 55 -22.98 -11.75 -0.78
CA TYR A 55 -24.30 -11.31 -1.25
C TYR A 55 -25.31 -11.11 -0.12
N GLU A 56 -25.32 -12.02 0.85
CA GLU A 56 -26.18 -11.95 2.04
C GLU A 56 -25.88 -10.73 2.92
N GLN A 57 -24.60 -10.41 3.14
CA GLN A 57 -24.21 -9.24 3.91
C GLN A 57 -24.54 -7.94 3.17
N ARG A 58 -24.36 -7.91 1.83
CA ARG A 58 -24.76 -6.76 1.01
C ARG A 58 -26.26 -6.52 1.06
N LYS A 59 -27.05 -7.60 0.97
CA LYS A 59 -28.52 -7.56 1.09
C LYS A 59 -28.95 -7.07 2.47
N TYR A 60 -28.36 -7.62 3.53
CA TYR A 60 -28.60 -7.18 4.90
C TYR A 60 -28.32 -5.68 5.09
N MET A 61 -27.16 -5.20 4.64
CA MET A 61 -26.80 -3.78 4.76
C MET A 61 -27.77 -2.86 4.00
N HIS A 62 -28.25 -3.31 2.84
CA HIS A 62 -29.26 -2.59 2.07
C HIS A 62 -30.59 -2.51 2.83
N GLU A 63 -31.07 -3.62 3.38
CA GLU A 63 -32.32 -3.67 4.16
C GLU A 63 -32.23 -2.80 5.43
N VAL A 64 -31.11 -2.86 6.16
CA VAL A 64 -30.89 -2.01 7.35
C VAL A 64 -30.90 -0.54 7.00
N ARG A 65 -30.24 -0.15 5.89
CA ARG A 65 -30.24 1.23 5.42
C ARG A 65 -31.65 1.72 5.11
N GLN A 66 -32.46 0.91 4.44
CA GLN A 66 -33.85 1.24 4.15
C GLN A 66 -34.71 1.40 5.41
N ARG A 67 -34.56 0.51 6.40
CA ARG A 67 -35.30 0.60 7.68
C ARG A 67 -34.94 1.86 8.46
N ASN A 68 -33.66 2.19 8.53
CA ASN A 68 -33.19 3.39 9.21
C ASN A 68 -33.68 4.67 8.53
N LEU A 69 -33.62 4.73 7.19
CA LEU A 69 -34.18 5.85 6.42
C LEU A 69 -35.69 6.01 6.65
N ASN A 70 -36.45 4.92 6.71
CA ASN A 70 -37.88 4.98 6.98
C ASN A 70 -38.17 5.47 8.41
N GLY A 71 -37.39 5.04 9.40
CA GLY A 71 -37.47 5.55 10.78
C GLY A 71 -37.13 7.04 10.87
N LEU A 72 -36.12 7.49 10.14
CA LEU A 72 -35.75 8.91 10.02
C LEU A 72 -36.85 9.73 9.34
N ALA A 73 -37.46 9.22 8.28
CA ALA A 73 -38.56 9.90 7.62
C ALA A 73 -39.81 10.01 8.53
N TRP A 74 -40.10 8.99 9.32
CA TRP A 74 -41.18 9.02 10.31
C TRP A 74 -40.91 10.02 11.43
N THR A 75 -39.69 10.04 11.96
CA THR A 75 -39.29 11.00 13.00
C THR A 75 -39.27 12.43 12.48
N ALA A 76 -38.77 12.68 11.26
CA ALA A 76 -38.80 14.01 10.65
C ALA A 76 -40.22 14.57 10.41
N ARG A 77 -41.23 13.70 10.29
CA ARG A 77 -42.65 14.13 10.18
C ARG A 77 -43.27 14.57 11.49
N ARG A 78 -42.61 14.34 12.63
CA ARG A 78 -43.11 14.76 13.94
C ARG A 78 -42.78 16.24 14.18
N PRO A 79 -43.80 17.10 14.28
CA PRO A 79 -43.58 18.54 14.48
C PRO A 79 -42.90 18.85 15.82
N GLU A 80 -42.98 17.95 16.80
CA GLU A 80 -42.34 18.11 18.11
C GLU A 80 -40.80 18.07 18.12
N MET A 81 -40.15 17.58 17.05
CA MET A 81 -38.68 17.40 17.00
C MET A 81 -37.95 18.44 16.13
N ILE A 82 -38.67 19.45 15.61
CA ILE A 82 -38.06 20.57 14.89
C ILE A 82 -37.49 21.54 15.93
N VAL A 83 -36.22 21.35 16.30
CA VAL A 83 -35.51 22.29 17.17
C VAL A 83 -35.09 23.51 16.33
N PRO A 84 -35.55 24.73 16.64
CA PRO A 84 -35.12 25.93 15.93
C PRO A 84 -33.61 26.13 16.10
N VAL A 85 -32.94 26.49 15.00
CA VAL A 85 -31.47 26.61 14.90
C VAL A 85 -30.89 27.63 15.89
N GLU A 86 -31.71 28.57 16.35
CA GLU A 86 -31.35 29.56 17.36
C GLU A 86 -31.02 28.94 18.73
N ARG A 87 -31.52 27.73 19.05
CA ARG A 87 -31.23 27.04 20.33
C ARG A 87 -29.98 26.15 20.32
N LEU A 88 -29.37 25.88 19.16
CA LEU A 88 -28.14 25.09 19.07
C LEU A 88 -26.86 25.91 19.24
N ASN A 89 -26.95 27.23 19.10
CA ASN A 89 -25.81 28.16 19.14
C ASN A 89 -25.80 29.07 20.39
N ALA A 90 -26.62 28.77 21.40
CA ALA A 90 -26.70 29.51 22.66
C ALA A 90 -25.82 28.89 23.75
#